data_AF-A0A7V1FYL5-F1
#
_entry.id   AF-A0A7V1FYL5-F1
#
_cell.length_a   1.000
_cell.length_b   1.000
_cell.length_c   1.000
_cell.angle_alpha   90.00
_cell.angle_beta   90.00
_cell.angle_gamma   90.00
#
_symmetry.space_group_name_H-M   'P 1'
#
loop_
_entity.id
_entity.type
_entity.pdbx_description
1 polymer ?
#
loop_
_entity_poly.entity_id
_entity_poly.type
_entity_poly.pdbx_seq_one_letter_code
_entity_poly.pdbx_strand_id
1 'polypeptide(L)'
;HEETLSSPKIDRLNLKRATAAQFGLVFCLYEDEQKIAEKIIEAAAAQDALVDFVDEQGVRHRLFAITGKDDIAAIATMTTDKSCIIADGHHRYETALAYYKETANPKAAYQMIAFANTHQDGLVILATHRLVGNLEKFDIRKLLAGLKENFEVTGMESKQKMLAQMKAQQASDKNAFGIYGGDDSFYVAVLKNKQLMDSAAPGKSAAWKSLDVSVLHKLILEELLGIDEKRLAAGGNVEYIKDTDNAIDESIARVDERCKQAAFFMNPVKSRQLKMVTEVSEKMPQKSTYFYPKMYTGLTIRVMKD
;
A
#
# COMPACT_ATOMS: atom_id res chain seq x y z
N HIS A 1 4.74 -7.77 -2.72
CA HIS A 1 3.61 -8.19 -1.88
C HIS A 1 2.25 -7.80 -2.45
N GLU A 2 2.11 -6.99 -3.51
CA GLU A 2 0.79 -6.71 -4.12
C GLU A 2 0.68 -7.24 -5.56
N GLU A 3 -0.54 -7.46 -6.04
CA GLU A 3 -0.85 -7.76 -7.44
C GLU A 3 -0.75 -6.52 -8.35
N THR A 4 -0.56 -6.75 -9.66
CA THR A 4 -0.10 -5.74 -10.61
C THR A 4 -0.98 -5.65 -11.87
N LEU A 5 -1.28 -4.44 -12.36
CA LEU A 5 -2.13 -4.18 -13.55
C LEU A 5 -1.33 -4.20 -14.86
N SER A 6 -1.93 -4.64 -15.96
CA SER A 6 -1.27 -4.83 -17.26
C SER A 6 -0.89 -3.53 -17.99
N SER A 7 -1.80 -2.56 -18.10
CA SER A 7 -1.57 -1.34 -18.90
C SER A 7 -0.37 -0.49 -18.43
N PRO A 8 -0.18 -0.20 -17.12
CA PRO A 8 0.97 0.57 -16.65
C PRO A 8 2.33 -0.13 -16.87
N LYS A 9 2.35 -1.45 -17.06
CA LYS A 9 3.60 -2.20 -17.33
C LYS A 9 4.09 -1.97 -18.75
N ILE A 10 3.18 -1.94 -19.72
CA ILE A 10 3.51 -1.79 -21.15
C ILE A 10 4.11 -0.41 -21.39
N ASP A 11 3.47 0.64 -20.89
CA ASP A 11 3.95 2.01 -21.01
C ASP A 11 5.38 2.17 -20.45
N ARG A 12 5.61 1.65 -19.23
CA ARG A 12 6.94 1.67 -18.60
C ARG A 12 7.98 0.87 -19.36
N LEU A 13 7.62 -0.27 -19.94
CA LEU A 13 8.53 -1.08 -20.74
C LEU A 13 8.91 -0.34 -22.03
N ASN A 14 7.96 0.31 -22.69
CA ASN A 14 8.22 1.13 -23.87
C ASN A 14 9.15 2.31 -23.57
N LEU A 15 8.93 3.01 -22.45
CA LEU A 15 9.84 4.06 -22.00
C LEU A 15 11.26 3.50 -21.75
N LYS A 16 11.38 2.37 -21.05
CA LYS A 16 12.68 1.74 -20.79
C LYS A 16 13.39 1.29 -22.07
N ARG A 17 12.64 0.79 -23.07
CA ARG A 17 13.19 0.44 -24.40
C ARG A 17 13.74 1.67 -25.13
N ALA A 18 12.99 2.77 -25.13
CA ALA A 18 13.38 3.99 -25.81
C ALA A 18 14.62 4.67 -25.18
N THR A 19 14.72 4.64 -23.86
CA THR A 19 15.74 5.43 -23.14
C THR A 19 16.89 4.60 -22.60
N ALA A 20 16.73 3.28 -22.49
CA ALA A 20 17.61 2.38 -21.75
C ALA A 20 18.00 2.97 -20.37
N ALA A 21 17.01 3.48 -19.63
CA ALA A 21 17.22 4.08 -18.32
C ALA A 21 16.15 3.66 -17.29
N GLN A 22 16.49 3.78 -16.02
CA GLN A 22 15.59 3.56 -14.87
C GLN A 22 15.29 4.91 -14.23
N PHE A 23 14.06 5.40 -14.41
CA PHE A 23 13.63 6.74 -13.95
C PHE A 23 13.03 6.77 -12.55
N GLY A 24 12.92 5.61 -11.90
CA GLY A 24 12.32 5.52 -10.59
C GLY A 24 12.86 4.33 -9.82
N LEU A 25 12.94 4.51 -8.51
CA LEU A 25 13.46 3.53 -7.57
C LEU A 25 12.41 2.45 -7.33
N VAL A 26 12.81 1.18 -7.33
CA VAL A 26 12.01 0.16 -6.63
C VAL A 26 12.21 0.41 -5.14
N PHE A 27 11.15 0.43 -4.36
CA PHE A 27 11.23 0.67 -2.92
C PHE A 27 11.08 -0.64 -2.17
N CYS A 28 12.08 -0.97 -1.36
CA CYS A 28 12.20 -2.21 -0.62
C CYS A 28 12.33 -1.95 0.88
N LEU A 29 11.76 -2.86 1.66
CA LEU A 29 11.92 -2.92 3.11
C LEU A 29 12.90 -4.04 3.48
N TYR A 30 13.71 -3.80 4.49
CA TYR A 30 14.57 -4.79 5.12
C TYR A 30 14.52 -4.64 6.65
N GLU A 31 14.98 -5.65 7.37
CA GLU A 31 15.09 -5.60 8.83
C GLU A 31 16.55 -5.38 9.23
N ASP A 32 16.80 -4.40 10.10
CA ASP A 32 18.09 -4.20 10.75
C ASP A 32 17.93 -3.61 12.15
N GLU A 33 17.78 -4.48 13.16
CA GLU A 33 17.64 -4.05 14.55
C GLU A 33 18.86 -3.29 15.07
N GLN A 34 20.05 -3.58 14.54
CA GLN A 34 21.30 -2.94 14.96
C GLN A 34 21.49 -1.53 14.41
N LYS A 35 20.61 -1.13 13.47
CA LYS A 35 20.60 0.17 12.80
C LYS A 35 21.95 0.56 12.20
N ILE A 36 22.60 -0.38 11.50
CA ILE A 36 23.94 -0.19 10.93
C ILE A 36 23.89 0.85 9.81
N ALA A 37 22.94 0.73 8.87
CA ALA A 37 22.81 1.66 7.75
C ALA A 37 22.41 3.06 8.24
N GLU A 38 21.55 3.15 9.25
CA GLU A 38 21.05 4.41 9.79
C GLU A 38 22.18 5.24 10.37
N LYS A 39 23.09 4.64 11.14
CA LYS A 39 24.27 5.34 11.67
C LYS A 39 25.14 5.94 10.56
N ILE A 40 25.32 5.18 9.48
CA ILE A 40 26.09 5.62 8.30
C ILE A 40 25.34 6.74 7.56
N ILE A 41 24.02 6.60 7.38
CA ILE A 41 23.16 7.60 6.75
C ILE A 41 23.14 8.90 7.56
N GLU A 42 23.04 8.83 8.89
CA GLU A 42 23.07 10.00 9.78
C GLU A 42 24.40 10.75 9.67
N ALA A 43 25.53 10.03 9.64
CA ALA A 43 26.85 10.63 9.45
C ALA A 43 26.98 11.32 8.08
N ALA A 44 26.44 10.71 7.01
CA ALA A 44 26.43 11.30 5.68
C ALA A 44 25.50 12.52 5.59
N ALA A 45 24.35 12.48 6.29
CA ALA A 45 23.38 13.56 6.33
C ALA A 45 23.84 14.80 7.13
N ALA A 46 24.93 14.67 7.90
CA ALA A 46 25.61 15.78 8.55
C ALA A 46 26.56 16.56 7.62
N GLN A 47 26.80 16.05 6.41
CA GLN A 47 27.59 16.72 5.38
C GLN A 47 26.69 17.58 4.46
N ASP A 48 27.29 18.29 3.51
CA ASP A 48 26.54 19.04 2.52
C ASP A 48 25.74 18.11 1.58
N ALA A 49 24.49 18.47 1.36
CA ALA A 49 23.64 17.75 0.43
C ALA A 49 24.07 18.00 -1.02
N LEU A 50 24.10 16.93 -1.84
CA LEU A 50 24.30 17.03 -3.29
C LEU A 50 23.12 17.72 -3.98
N VAL A 51 21.92 17.53 -3.42
CA VAL A 51 20.66 18.11 -3.90
C VAL A 51 19.86 18.52 -2.67
N ASP A 52 19.31 19.73 -2.67
CA ASP A 52 18.42 20.25 -1.64
C ASP A 52 17.38 21.18 -2.27
N PHE A 53 16.12 20.76 -2.31
CA PHE A 53 15.03 21.57 -2.85
C PHE A 53 13.71 21.26 -2.14
N VAL A 54 12.73 22.13 -2.35
CA VAL A 54 11.35 21.95 -1.90
C VAL A 54 10.48 21.77 -3.13
N ASP A 55 9.65 20.73 -3.16
CA ASP A 55 8.74 20.47 -4.28
C ASP A 55 7.48 21.36 -4.24
N GLU A 56 6.62 21.23 -5.24
CA GLU A 56 5.36 21.99 -5.33
C GLU A 56 4.37 21.70 -4.18
N GLN A 57 4.59 20.64 -3.41
CA GLN A 57 3.79 20.25 -2.25
C GLN A 57 4.40 20.72 -0.93
N GLY A 58 5.52 21.47 -0.98
CA GLY A 58 6.19 21.96 0.23
C GLY A 58 7.06 20.91 0.91
N VAL A 59 7.32 19.75 0.29
CA VAL A 59 8.18 18.70 0.85
C VAL A 59 9.63 19.00 0.49
N ARG A 60 10.50 19.09 1.51
CA ARG A 60 11.94 19.26 1.32
C ARG A 60 12.62 17.92 1.03
N HIS A 61 13.31 17.83 -0.11
CA HIS A 61 14.07 16.67 -0.55
C HIS A 61 15.56 16.94 -0.45
N ARG A 62 16.31 16.02 0.18
CA ARG A 62 17.77 16.10 0.29
C ARG A 62 18.42 14.80 -0.15
N LEU A 63 19.46 14.90 -0.97
CA LEU A 63 20.27 13.76 -1.42
C LEU A 63 21.69 13.90 -0.89
N PHE A 64 22.20 12.84 -0.28
CA PHE A 64 23.57 12.76 0.23
C PHE A 64 24.30 11.59 -0.43
N ALA A 65 25.63 11.68 -0.52
CA ALA A 65 26.48 10.64 -1.09
C ALA A 65 27.21 9.89 0.02
N ILE A 66 27.23 8.56 -0.08
CA ILE A 66 28.04 7.69 0.78
C ILE A 66 29.11 7.08 -0.13
N THR A 67 30.34 7.58 -0.03
CA THR A 67 31.46 7.19 -0.90
C THR A 67 32.60 6.49 -0.16
N GLY A 68 32.54 6.43 1.18
CA GLY A 68 33.51 5.74 2.01
C GLY A 68 33.48 4.23 1.74
N LYS A 69 34.64 3.63 1.48
CA LYS A 69 34.73 2.18 1.16
C LYS A 69 34.28 1.31 2.32
N ASP A 70 34.62 1.69 3.55
CA ASP A 70 34.27 0.94 4.76
C ASP A 70 32.76 1.00 5.03
N ASP A 71 32.14 2.17 4.86
CA ASP A 71 30.69 2.37 4.98
C ASP A 71 29.92 1.53 3.95
N ILE A 72 30.37 1.57 2.68
CA ILE A 72 29.77 0.77 1.61
C ILE A 72 29.92 -0.73 1.90
N ALA A 73 31.09 -1.17 2.38
CA ALA A 73 31.34 -2.56 2.74
C ALA A 73 30.44 -2.99 3.91
N ALA A 74 30.29 -2.15 4.94
CA ALA A 74 29.43 -2.44 6.09
C ALA A 74 27.97 -2.63 5.67
N ILE A 75 27.44 -1.73 4.81
CA ILE A 75 26.09 -1.87 4.25
C ILE A 75 25.97 -3.17 3.44
N ALA A 76 26.93 -3.43 2.54
CA ALA A 76 26.90 -4.64 1.71
C ALA A 76 26.90 -5.92 2.56
N THR A 77 27.83 -6.03 3.52
CA THR A 77 27.92 -7.17 4.43
C THR A 77 26.62 -7.37 5.19
N MET A 78 26.09 -6.31 5.80
CA MET A 78 24.85 -6.34 6.58
C MET A 78 23.62 -6.72 5.75
N THR A 79 23.64 -6.60 4.42
CA THR A 79 22.53 -7.02 3.55
C THR A 79 22.65 -8.45 2.99
N THR A 80 23.76 -9.14 3.23
CA THR A 80 24.09 -10.41 2.53
C THR A 80 23.08 -11.54 2.81
N ASP A 81 22.57 -11.62 4.03
CA ASP A 81 21.65 -12.65 4.51
C ASP A 81 20.20 -12.16 4.62
N LYS A 82 19.93 -10.91 4.20
CA LYS A 82 18.62 -10.28 4.38
C LYS A 82 17.70 -10.54 3.21
N SER A 83 16.46 -10.91 3.53
CA SER A 83 15.35 -10.85 2.59
C SER A 83 14.77 -9.44 2.55
N CYS A 84 14.32 -9.02 1.37
CA CYS A 84 13.71 -7.71 1.17
C CYS A 84 12.27 -7.81 0.67
N ILE A 85 11.39 -6.94 1.16
CA ILE A 85 10.00 -6.85 0.74
C ILE A 85 9.87 -5.65 -0.19
N ILE A 86 9.47 -5.84 -1.46
CA ILE A 86 9.20 -4.72 -2.37
C ILE A 86 7.97 -3.95 -1.87
N ALA A 87 8.11 -2.86 -1.12
CA ALA A 87 7.04 -1.99 -0.63
C ALA A 87 6.33 -1.20 -1.74
N ASP A 88 7.05 -0.77 -2.77
CA ASP A 88 6.46 -0.04 -3.90
C ASP A 88 7.29 -0.27 -5.18
N GLY A 89 6.63 -0.30 -6.33
CA GLY A 89 7.32 -0.46 -7.62
C GLY A 89 7.38 -1.89 -8.15
N HIS A 90 6.43 -2.75 -7.82
CA HIS A 90 6.32 -4.09 -8.43
C HIS A 90 6.30 -4.02 -9.95
N HIS A 91 5.58 -3.05 -10.54
CA HIS A 91 5.63 -2.81 -11.99
C HIS A 91 7.03 -2.45 -12.49
N ARG A 92 7.79 -1.62 -11.76
CA ARG A 92 9.17 -1.25 -12.13
C ARG A 92 10.08 -2.49 -12.12
N TYR A 93 9.93 -3.33 -11.10
CA TYR A 93 10.69 -4.56 -10.95
C TYR A 93 10.37 -5.56 -12.07
N GLU A 94 9.10 -5.85 -12.32
CA GLU A 94 8.68 -6.77 -13.39
C GLU A 94 9.11 -6.27 -14.78
N THR A 95 8.96 -4.96 -15.05
CA THR A 95 9.46 -4.34 -16.28
C THR A 95 10.99 -4.42 -16.39
N ALA A 96 11.74 -4.31 -15.29
CA ALA A 96 13.20 -4.48 -15.31
C ALA A 96 13.60 -5.91 -15.67
N LEU A 97 12.93 -6.91 -15.09
CA LEU A 97 13.15 -8.32 -15.42
C LEU A 97 12.82 -8.62 -16.89
N ALA A 98 11.69 -8.12 -17.38
CA ALA A 98 11.30 -8.29 -18.78
C ALA A 98 12.35 -7.68 -19.72
N TYR A 99 12.78 -6.45 -19.45
CA TYR A 99 13.81 -5.77 -20.25
C TYR A 99 15.16 -6.48 -20.23
N TYR A 100 15.59 -6.99 -19.07
CA TYR A 100 16.83 -7.79 -18.98
C TYR A 100 16.72 -9.08 -19.81
N LYS A 101 15.59 -9.79 -19.73
CA LYS A 101 15.33 -10.98 -20.55
C LYS A 101 15.31 -10.69 -22.05
N GLU A 102 14.78 -9.53 -22.46
CA GLU A 102 14.72 -9.11 -23.86
C GLU A 102 16.09 -8.73 -24.43
N THR A 103 16.95 -8.11 -23.63
CA THR A 103 18.18 -7.47 -24.13
C THR A 103 19.47 -8.19 -23.75
N ALA A 104 19.44 -9.01 -22.70
CA ALA A 104 20.63 -9.58 -22.04
C ALA A 104 21.71 -8.53 -21.69
N ASN A 105 21.35 -7.25 -21.59
CA ASN A 105 22.29 -6.18 -21.27
C ASN A 105 22.83 -6.37 -19.83
N PRO A 106 24.15 -6.52 -19.61
CA PRO A 106 24.72 -6.70 -18.28
C PRO A 106 24.39 -5.54 -17.31
N LYS A 107 24.29 -4.31 -17.82
CA LYS A 107 23.87 -3.16 -17.00
C LYS A 107 22.42 -3.28 -16.55
N ALA A 108 21.56 -3.98 -17.30
CA ALA A 108 20.17 -4.25 -16.94
C ALA A 108 20.00 -5.41 -15.94
N ALA A 109 21.06 -6.16 -15.62
CA ALA A 109 21.03 -7.18 -14.56
C ALA A 109 20.85 -6.59 -13.15
N TYR A 110 21.10 -5.28 -13.00
CA TYR A 110 20.97 -4.56 -11.74
C TYR A 110 19.83 -3.54 -11.80
N GLN A 111 19.18 -3.33 -10.66
CA GLN A 111 18.11 -2.36 -10.49
C GLN A 111 18.51 -1.37 -9.40
N MET A 112 18.27 -0.07 -9.62
CA MET A 112 18.40 0.93 -8.57
C MET A 112 17.19 0.81 -7.61
N ILE A 113 17.50 0.64 -6.34
CA ILE A 113 16.53 0.35 -5.27
C ILE A 113 16.71 1.35 -4.14
N ALA A 114 15.61 1.84 -3.60
CA ALA A 114 15.56 2.51 -2.32
C ALA A 114 15.28 1.47 -1.23
N PHE A 115 16.11 1.42 -0.20
CA PHE A 115 15.91 0.55 0.95
C PHE A 115 15.46 1.38 2.16
N ALA A 116 14.46 0.89 2.88
CA ALA A 116 14.08 1.41 4.19
C ALA A 116 14.07 0.28 5.21
N ASN A 117 14.67 0.53 6.36
CA ASN A 117 14.58 -0.39 7.48
C ASN A 117 13.17 -0.34 8.07
N THR A 118 12.66 -1.48 8.53
CA THR A 118 11.37 -1.55 9.25
C THR A 118 11.48 -1.12 10.70
N HIS A 119 12.70 -0.99 11.24
CA HIS A 119 13.00 -0.56 12.61
C HIS A 119 13.29 0.94 12.75
N GLN A 120 13.10 1.74 11.69
CA GLN A 120 13.14 3.21 11.76
C GLN A 120 11.74 3.82 11.90
N ASP A 121 11.67 4.97 12.55
CA ASP A 121 10.41 5.64 12.89
C ASP A 121 9.82 6.45 11.71
N GLY A 122 10.63 6.76 10.69
CA GLY A 122 10.25 7.64 9.58
C GLY A 122 9.39 6.99 8.49
N LEU A 123 9.21 5.67 8.54
CA LEU A 123 8.40 4.93 7.57
C LEU A 123 7.05 4.55 8.18
N VAL A 124 5.97 5.06 7.62
CA VAL A 124 4.61 4.71 8.03
C VAL A 124 3.86 4.02 6.91
N ILE A 125 2.97 3.09 7.28
CA ILE A 125 2.03 2.44 6.38
C ILE A 125 0.67 3.10 6.62
N LEU A 126 0.20 3.90 5.67
CA LEU A 126 -1.13 4.51 5.76
C LEU A 126 -2.17 3.57 5.15
N ALA A 127 -3.42 3.78 5.57
CA ALA A 127 -4.56 3.06 5.04
C ALA A 127 -4.85 3.49 3.59
N THR A 128 -5.68 2.69 2.92
CA THR A 128 -6.31 3.07 1.66
C THR A 128 -7.80 2.83 1.80
N HIS A 129 -8.62 3.86 1.72
CA HIS A 129 -10.07 3.79 1.80
C HIS A 129 -10.68 3.41 0.44
N ARG A 130 -11.92 2.92 0.45
CA ARG A 130 -12.65 2.53 -0.76
C ARG A 130 -13.91 3.38 -0.90
N LEU A 131 -14.00 4.15 -1.97
CA LEU A 131 -15.21 4.86 -2.36
C LEU A 131 -15.92 4.02 -3.40
N VAL A 132 -17.13 3.58 -3.07
CA VAL A 132 -17.95 2.74 -3.93
C VAL A 132 -18.95 3.61 -4.69
N GLY A 133 -19.15 3.31 -5.97
CA GLY A 133 -20.13 3.97 -6.82
C GLY A 133 -20.56 3.08 -7.98
N ASN A 134 -21.44 3.62 -8.84
CA ASN A 134 -21.94 2.96 -10.05
C ASN A 134 -22.63 1.60 -9.79
N LEU A 135 -23.31 1.47 -8.66
CA LEU A 135 -24.17 0.33 -8.32
C LEU A 135 -25.63 0.71 -8.60
N GLU A 136 -26.30 -0.03 -9.49
CA GLU A 136 -27.65 0.31 -9.98
C GLU A 136 -28.73 0.40 -8.89
N LYS A 137 -28.60 -0.37 -7.79
CA LYS A 137 -29.60 -0.47 -6.72
C LYS A 137 -28.99 -0.38 -5.33
N PHE A 138 -27.99 0.49 -5.16
CA PHE A 138 -27.38 0.69 -3.85
C PHE A 138 -28.38 1.29 -2.84
N ASP A 139 -28.39 0.72 -1.64
CA ASP A 139 -29.17 1.20 -0.50
C ASP A 139 -28.36 0.90 0.76
N ILE A 140 -27.94 1.96 1.46
CA ILE A 140 -27.13 1.86 2.67
C ILE A 140 -27.84 1.04 3.76
N ARG A 141 -29.17 1.15 3.90
CA ARG A 141 -29.92 0.41 4.91
C ARG A 141 -29.94 -1.09 4.62
N LYS A 142 -30.04 -1.46 3.35
CA LYS A 142 -29.94 -2.87 2.91
C LYS A 142 -28.54 -3.42 3.15
N LEU A 143 -27.49 -2.65 2.84
CA LEU A 143 -26.11 -3.02 3.13
C LEU A 143 -25.90 -3.24 4.63
N LEU A 144 -26.32 -2.29 5.47
CA LEU A 144 -26.19 -2.40 6.94
C LEU A 144 -26.98 -3.59 7.50
N ALA A 145 -28.15 -3.90 6.93
CA ALA A 145 -28.93 -5.08 7.31
C ALA A 145 -28.21 -6.38 6.93
N GLY A 146 -27.65 -6.48 5.72
CA GLY A 146 -26.86 -7.64 5.27
C GLY A 146 -25.59 -7.83 6.09
N LEU A 147 -24.89 -6.74 6.43
CA LEU A 147 -23.70 -6.79 7.29
C LEU A 147 -23.98 -7.43 8.65
N LYS A 148 -25.17 -7.23 9.24
CA LYS A 148 -25.50 -7.77 10.57
C LYS A 148 -25.46 -9.29 10.67
N GLU A 149 -25.47 -10.03 9.56
CA GLU A 149 -25.27 -11.47 9.56
C GLU A 149 -23.87 -11.81 10.09
N ASN A 150 -22.84 -11.26 9.46
CA ASN A 150 -21.43 -11.61 9.68
C ASN A 150 -20.64 -10.58 10.53
N PHE A 151 -21.20 -9.38 10.73
CA PHE A 151 -20.57 -8.25 11.40
C PHE A 151 -21.41 -7.74 12.57
N GLU A 152 -20.75 -7.32 13.65
CA GLU A 152 -21.34 -6.45 14.65
C GLU A 152 -21.31 -5.02 14.10
N VAL A 153 -22.49 -4.44 13.86
CA VAL A 153 -22.64 -3.11 13.26
C VAL A 153 -23.12 -2.13 14.31
N THR A 154 -22.32 -1.10 14.58
CA THR A 154 -22.61 -0.07 15.58
C THR A 154 -22.67 1.30 14.91
N GLY A 155 -23.74 2.06 15.16
CA GLY A 155 -23.84 3.46 14.74
C GLY A 155 -22.96 4.36 15.61
N MET A 156 -22.40 5.41 15.00
CA MET A 156 -21.48 6.35 15.62
C MET A 156 -21.97 7.77 15.41
N GLU A 157 -21.88 8.58 16.47
CA GLU A 157 -22.34 9.98 16.44
C GLU A 157 -21.46 10.89 15.58
N SER A 158 -20.23 10.49 15.27
CA SER A 158 -19.30 11.30 14.48
C SER A 158 -18.21 10.46 13.80
N LYS A 159 -17.59 11.05 12.76
CA LYS A 159 -16.41 10.48 12.10
C LYS A 159 -15.28 10.20 13.09
N GLN A 160 -15.05 11.08 14.07
CA GLN A 160 -13.98 10.92 15.06
C GLN A 160 -14.23 9.70 15.95
N LYS A 161 -15.48 9.48 16.40
CA LYS A 161 -15.85 8.30 17.19
C LYS A 161 -15.72 7.02 16.37
N MET A 162 -16.11 7.04 15.09
CA MET A 162 -15.94 5.92 14.17
C MET A 162 -14.46 5.54 14.04
N LEU A 163 -13.57 6.50 13.74
CA LEU A 163 -12.13 6.25 13.58
C LEU A 163 -11.49 5.75 14.88
N ALA A 164 -11.86 6.34 16.03
CA ALA A 164 -11.37 5.89 17.34
C ALA A 164 -11.78 4.45 17.65
N GLN A 165 -13.04 4.09 17.36
CA GLN A 165 -13.54 2.73 17.54
C GLN A 165 -12.84 1.75 16.61
N MET A 166 -12.65 2.08 15.33
CA MET A 166 -11.89 1.23 14.39
C MET A 166 -10.49 0.92 14.91
N LYS A 167 -9.77 1.95 15.38
CA LYS A 167 -8.43 1.82 15.94
C LYS A 167 -8.42 0.93 17.19
N ALA A 168 -9.40 1.09 18.08
CA ALA A 168 -9.53 0.27 19.28
C ALA A 168 -9.75 -1.22 18.93
N GLN A 169 -10.63 -1.51 17.96
CA GLN A 169 -10.87 -2.88 17.50
C GLN A 169 -9.62 -3.48 16.85
N GLN A 170 -8.88 -2.69 16.06
CA GLN A 170 -7.63 -3.14 15.46
C GLN A 170 -6.56 -3.44 16.51
N ALA A 171 -6.47 -2.65 17.58
CA ALA A 171 -5.56 -2.91 18.69
C ALA A 171 -5.86 -4.24 19.39
N SER A 172 -7.13 -4.66 19.42
CA SER A 172 -7.58 -5.98 19.90
C SER A 172 -7.56 -7.08 18.82
N ASP A 173 -6.83 -6.87 17.72
CA ASP A 173 -6.68 -7.81 16.61
C ASP A 173 -8.00 -8.23 15.93
N LYS A 174 -9.00 -7.35 15.92
CA LYS A 174 -10.26 -7.55 15.19
C LYS A 174 -10.26 -6.80 13.86
N ASN A 175 -10.92 -7.37 12.86
CA ASN A 175 -11.15 -6.72 11.57
C ASN A 175 -12.32 -5.74 11.72
N ALA A 176 -12.07 -4.46 11.49
CA ALA A 176 -13.05 -3.40 11.66
C ALA A 176 -12.99 -2.37 10.53
N PHE A 177 -14.17 -1.94 10.09
CA PHE A 177 -14.35 -1.02 8.96
C PHE A 177 -15.23 0.14 9.38
N GLY A 178 -14.85 1.34 8.97
CA GLY A 178 -15.73 2.51 9.05
C GLY A 178 -16.58 2.58 7.79
N ILE A 179 -17.85 2.95 7.93
CA ILE A 179 -18.78 3.03 6.80
C ILE A 179 -19.53 4.35 6.88
N TYR A 180 -19.62 5.03 5.74
CA TYR A 180 -20.45 6.21 5.54
C TYR A 180 -21.23 6.08 4.23
N GLY A 181 -22.55 6.25 4.29
CA GLY A 181 -23.45 6.06 3.15
C GLY A 181 -24.29 7.29 2.76
N GLY A 182 -23.95 8.47 3.28
CA GLY A 182 -24.68 9.71 2.97
C GLY A 182 -26.04 9.84 3.65
N ASP A 183 -26.27 9.11 4.75
CA ASP A 183 -27.46 9.17 5.60
C ASP A 183 -27.22 9.93 6.92
N ASP A 184 -26.24 10.85 6.91
CA ASP A 184 -25.79 11.66 8.05
C ASP A 184 -25.34 10.83 9.27
N SER A 185 -25.06 9.54 9.07
CA SER A 185 -24.70 8.60 10.11
C SER A 185 -23.40 7.88 9.78
N PHE A 186 -22.58 7.65 10.81
CA PHE A 186 -21.35 6.86 10.70
C PHE A 186 -21.55 5.48 11.31
N TYR A 187 -20.87 4.48 10.77
CA TYR A 187 -20.99 3.11 11.27
C TYR A 187 -19.62 2.45 11.41
N VAL A 188 -19.51 1.54 12.37
CA VAL A 188 -18.39 0.59 12.44
C VAL A 188 -18.94 -0.82 12.30
N ALA A 189 -18.36 -1.58 11.37
CA ALA A 189 -18.63 -3.00 11.19
C ALA A 189 -17.42 -3.81 11.67
N VAL A 190 -17.62 -4.68 12.66
CA VAL A 190 -16.58 -5.56 13.23
C VAL A 190 -16.88 -7.01 12.90
N LEU A 191 -15.93 -7.73 12.29
CA LEU A 191 -16.15 -9.12 11.90
C LEU A 191 -16.39 -10.01 13.13
N LYS A 192 -17.51 -10.75 13.17
CA LYS A 192 -17.87 -11.62 14.30
C LYS A 192 -17.01 -12.87 14.38
N ASN A 193 -16.75 -13.52 13.25
CA ASN A 193 -16.00 -14.77 13.17
C ASN A 193 -15.02 -14.76 11.99
N LYS A 194 -13.72 -14.86 12.28
CA LYS A 194 -12.65 -14.93 11.27
C LYS A 194 -12.72 -16.19 10.40
N GLN A 195 -13.34 -17.28 10.88
CA GLN A 195 -13.47 -18.54 10.12
C GLN A 195 -14.35 -18.41 8.88
N LEU A 196 -15.18 -17.35 8.78
CA LEU A 196 -15.93 -17.07 7.54
C LEU A 196 -15.00 -16.93 6.32
N MET A 197 -13.76 -16.46 6.54
CA MET A 197 -12.75 -16.36 5.50
C MET A 197 -12.22 -17.72 5.01
N ASP A 198 -12.42 -18.81 5.76
CA ASP A 198 -12.03 -20.14 5.30
C ASP A 198 -12.88 -20.60 4.11
N SER A 199 -14.18 -20.27 4.12
CA SER A 199 -15.08 -20.51 3.00
C SER A 199 -14.96 -19.47 1.91
N ALA A 200 -14.77 -18.19 2.26
CA ALA A 200 -14.66 -17.11 1.27
C ALA A 200 -13.32 -17.11 0.49
N ALA A 201 -12.27 -17.71 1.06
CA ALA A 201 -10.94 -17.79 0.44
C ALA A 201 -10.18 -19.09 0.79
N PRO A 202 -10.68 -20.28 0.41
CA PRO A 202 -10.16 -21.57 0.89
C PRO A 202 -8.69 -21.83 0.53
N GLY A 203 -8.19 -21.25 -0.56
CA GLY A 203 -6.81 -21.40 -1.02
C GLY A 203 -5.81 -20.39 -0.47
N LYS A 204 -6.20 -19.56 0.51
CA LYS A 204 -5.35 -18.51 1.10
C LYS A 204 -4.88 -18.85 2.50
N SER A 205 -3.69 -18.38 2.86
CA SER A 205 -3.13 -18.54 4.20
C SER A 205 -3.98 -17.85 5.28
N ALA A 206 -3.81 -18.29 6.53
CA ALA A 206 -4.41 -17.63 7.68
C ALA A 206 -3.98 -16.15 7.78
N ALA A 207 -2.72 -15.84 7.42
CA ALA A 207 -2.20 -14.48 7.40
C ALA A 207 -2.98 -13.60 6.42
N TRP A 208 -3.19 -14.08 5.19
CA TRP A 208 -3.95 -13.35 4.17
C TRP A 208 -5.42 -13.20 4.53
N LYS A 209 -6.04 -14.25 5.07
CA LYS A 209 -7.45 -14.23 5.54
C LYS A 209 -7.67 -13.26 6.69
N SER A 210 -6.64 -12.99 7.50
CA SER A 210 -6.73 -12.08 8.64
C SER A 210 -6.66 -10.59 8.29
N LEU A 211 -6.35 -10.25 7.04
CA LEU A 211 -6.18 -8.86 6.62
C LEU A 211 -7.54 -8.16 6.48
N ASP A 212 -7.65 -6.92 6.99
CA ASP A 212 -8.83 -6.06 6.80
C ASP A 212 -9.20 -5.94 5.32
N VAL A 213 -8.22 -5.74 4.45
CA VAL A 213 -8.43 -5.63 3.00
C VAL A 213 -9.04 -6.90 2.40
N SER A 214 -8.59 -8.08 2.83
CA SER A 214 -9.10 -9.36 2.34
C SER A 214 -10.55 -9.57 2.79
N VAL A 215 -10.82 -9.26 4.06
CA VAL A 215 -12.17 -9.34 4.64
C VAL A 215 -13.14 -8.37 3.95
N LEU A 216 -12.74 -7.11 3.74
CA LEU A 216 -13.55 -6.13 3.01
C LEU A 216 -13.84 -6.62 1.59
N HIS A 217 -12.82 -7.04 0.85
CA HIS A 217 -12.98 -7.42 -0.55
C HIS A 217 -13.89 -8.65 -0.68
N LYS A 218 -13.72 -9.68 0.15
CA LYS A 218 -14.51 -10.91 0.05
C LYS A 218 -15.90 -10.78 0.66
N LEU A 219 -16.01 -10.39 1.92
CA LEU A 219 -17.28 -10.47 2.64
C LEU A 219 -18.19 -9.25 2.44
N ILE A 220 -17.67 -8.13 1.91
CA ILE A 220 -18.45 -6.90 1.74
C ILE A 220 -18.55 -6.53 0.27
N LEU A 221 -17.43 -6.34 -0.43
CA LEU A 221 -17.46 -5.93 -1.83
C LEU A 221 -18.00 -7.04 -2.73
N GLU A 222 -17.47 -8.26 -2.63
CA GLU A 222 -17.88 -9.39 -3.46
C GLU A 222 -19.25 -9.94 -3.03
N GLU A 223 -19.40 -10.38 -1.78
CA GLU A 223 -20.64 -11.04 -1.30
C GLU A 223 -21.85 -10.10 -1.20
N LEU A 224 -21.71 -8.90 -0.63
CA LEU A 224 -22.85 -8.02 -0.36
C LEU A 224 -23.11 -7.00 -1.48
N LEU A 225 -22.07 -6.53 -2.16
CA LEU A 225 -22.18 -5.51 -3.21
C LEU A 225 -22.05 -6.07 -4.63
N GLY A 226 -21.69 -7.35 -4.80
CA GLY A 226 -21.52 -7.98 -6.11
C GLY A 226 -20.37 -7.38 -6.93
N ILE A 227 -19.35 -6.84 -6.26
CA ILE A 227 -18.13 -6.31 -6.86
C ILE A 227 -17.03 -7.38 -6.71
N ASP A 228 -17.07 -8.37 -7.59
CA ASP A 228 -16.08 -9.44 -7.64
C ASP A 228 -14.70 -8.96 -8.14
N GLU A 229 -13.71 -9.86 -8.15
CA GLU A 229 -12.35 -9.57 -8.61
C GLU A 229 -12.30 -9.05 -10.05
N LYS A 230 -13.20 -9.53 -10.94
CA LYS A 230 -13.26 -9.09 -12.33
C LYS A 230 -13.75 -7.65 -12.44
N ARG A 231 -14.78 -7.27 -11.69
CA ARG A 231 -15.29 -5.89 -11.62
C ARG A 231 -14.30 -4.94 -10.97
N LEU A 232 -13.63 -5.38 -9.90
CA LEU A 232 -12.54 -4.60 -9.29
C LEU A 232 -11.41 -4.33 -10.29
N ALA A 233 -11.03 -5.32 -11.10
CA ALA A 233 -9.97 -5.18 -12.10
C ALA A 233 -10.39 -4.32 -13.31
N ALA A 234 -11.66 -4.41 -13.74
CA ALA A 234 -12.21 -3.57 -14.81
C ALA A 234 -12.29 -2.08 -14.41
N GLY A 235 -12.37 -1.80 -13.11
CA GLY A 235 -12.51 -0.46 -12.57
C GLY A 235 -13.94 0.08 -12.65
N GLY A 236 -14.14 1.29 -12.15
CA GLY A 236 -15.43 2.00 -12.22
C GLY A 236 -16.32 1.86 -10.99
N ASN A 237 -16.32 0.71 -10.30
CA ASN A 237 -17.12 0.54 -9.08
C ASN A 237 -16.43 1.00 -7.80
N VAL A 238 -15.10 0.88 -7.73
CA VAL A 238 -14.32 1.20 -6.54
C VAL A 238 -13.21 2.18 -6.90
N GLU A 239 -13.13 3.25 -6.13
CA GLU A 239 -12.03 4.20 -6.16
C GLU A 239 -11.23 4.11 -4.86
N TYR A 240 -9.90 4.14 -4.99
CA TYR A 240 -8.97 3.97 -3.88
C TYR A 240 -8.44 5.31 -3.43
N ILE A 241 -8.70 5.68 -2.18
CA ILE A 241 -8.26 6.95 -1.59
C ILE A 241 -7.20 6.65 -0.54
N LYS A 242 -6.01 7.23 -0.68
CA LYS A 242 -4.94 7.05 0.31
C LYS A 242 -5.25 7.92 1.52
N ASP A 243 -5.00 7.42 2.72
CA ASP A 243 -5.24 8.14 3.97
C ASP A 243 -4.17 9.21 4.21
N THR A 244 -4.17 10.24 3.37
CA THR A 244 -3.36 11.46 3.48
C THR A 244 -4.21 12.60 4.04
N ASP A 245 -3.61 13.77 4.24
CA ASP A 245 -4.33 14.95 4.73
C ASP A 245 -5.65 15.19 3.96
N ASN A 246 -6.73 15.44 4.71
CA ASN A 246 -8.11 15.65 4.24
C ASN A 246 -8.80 14.46 3.52
N ALA A 247 -8.12 13.33 3.31
CA ALA A 247 -8.66 12.20 2.54
C ALA A 247 -10.03 11.70 3.05
N ILE A 248 -10.20 11.63 4.38
CA ILE A 248 -11.45 11.20 5.00
C ILE A 248 -12.57 12.21 4.73
N ASP A 249 -12.27 13.50 4.84
CA ASP A 249 -13.25 14.58 4.69
C ASP A 249 -13.68 14.75 3.24
N GLU A 250 -12.74 14.67 2.31
CA GLU A 250 -13.02 14.61 0.88
C GLU A 250 -13.84 13.36 0.52
N SER A 251 -13.58 12.23 1.16
CA SER A 251 -14.35 11.00 0.94
C SER A 251 -15.80 11.14 1.37
N ILE A 252 -16.04 11.78 2.53
CA ILE A 252 -17.38 12.08 3.04
C ILE A 252 -18.09 13.05 2.08
N ALA A 253 -17.45 14.17 1.73
CA ALA A 253 -18.01 15.17 0.83
C ALA A 253 -18.44 14.57 -0.52
N ARG A 254 -17.62 13.68 -1.10
CA ARG A 254 -17.97 13.00 -2.36
C ARG A 254 -19.16 12.06 -2.26
N VAL A 255 -19.44 11.51 -1.09
CA VAL A 255 -20.66 10.72 -0.85
C VAL A 255 -21.86 11.66 -0.70
N ASP A 256 -21.71 12.76 0.04
CA ASP A 256 -22.77 13.77 0.25
C ASP A 256 -23.20 14.44 -1.07
N GLU A 257 -22.22 14.75 -1.92
CA GLU A 257 -22.40 15.30 -3.27
C GLU A 257 -22.95 14.27 -4.27
N ARG A 258 -23.15 13.01 -3.85
CA ARG A 258 -23.62 11.88 -4.67
C ARG A 258 -22.69 11.53 -5.83
N CYS A 259 -21.45 11.99 -5.80
CA CYS A 259 -20.38 11.53 -6.70
C CYS A 259 -20.04 10.05 -6.45
N LYS A 260 -20.24 9.59 -5.21
CA LYS A 260 -20.10 8.20 -4.75
C LYS A 260 -21.30 7.82 -3.90
N GLN A 261 -21.47 6.52 -3.71
CA GLN A 261 -22.61 5.94 -2.99
C GLN A 261 -22.25 5.55 -1.55
N ALA A 262 -21.01 5.16 -1.30
CA ALA A 262 -20.52 4.86 0.04
C ALA A 262 -19.00 5.03 0.14
N ALA A 263 -18.52 5.28 1.36
CA ALA A 263 -17.11 5.22 1.72
C ALA A 263 -16.88 4.13 2.77
N PHE A 264 -15.86 3.29 2.53
CA PHE A 264 -15.33 2.31 3.47
C PHE A 264 -13.96 2.76 3.95
N PHE A 265 -13.87 3.11 5.22
CA PHE A 265 -12.63 3.50 5.89
C PHE A 265 -11.96 2.26 6.47
N MET A 266 -10.62 2.27 6.40
CA MET A 266 -9.78 1.11 6.66
C MET A 266 -8.76 1.46 7.73
N ASN A 267 -8.36 0.48 8.53
CA ASN A 267 -7.16 0.62 9.33
C ASN A 267 -5.91 0.34 8.49
N PRO A 268 -4.74 0.94 8.82
CA PRO A 268 -3.49 0.63 8.16
C PRO A 268 -3.05 -0.81 8.42
N VAL A 269 -2.45 -1.46 7.42
CA VAL A 269 -1.87 -2.81 7.60
C VAL A 269 -0.71 -2.74 8.59
N LYS A 270 -0.71 -3.61 9.60
CA LYS A 270 0.40 -3.69 10.56
C LYS A 270 1.64 -4.30 9.90
N SER A 271 2.84 -3.83 10.25
CA SER A 271 4.10 -4.41 9.75
C SER A 271 4.21 -5.91 9.98
N ARG A 272 3.71 -6.41 11.12
CA ARG A 272 3.63 -7.85 11.41
C ARG A 272 2.76 -8.62 10.41
N GLN A 273 1.61 -8.06 10.02
CA GLN A 273 0.70 -8.70 9.05
C GLN A 273 1.34 -8.74 7.67
N LEU A 274 2.00 -7.65 7.25
CA LEU A 274 2.78 -7.61 6.01
C LEU A 274 3.83 -8.73 6.00
N LYS A 275 4.62 -8.85 7.06
CA LYS A 275 5.66 -9.88 7.21
C LYS A 275 5.09 -11.29 7.08
N MET A 276 4.04 -11.60 7.85
CA MET A 276 3.40 -12.93 7.85
C MET A 276 2.89 -13.35 6.47
N VAL A 277 2.34 -12.43 5.68
CA VAL A 277 1.86 -12.73 4.31
C VAL A 277 3.04 -12.97 3.36
N THR A 278 4.11 -12.17 3.50
CA THR A 278 5.29 -12.31 2.65
C THR A 278 6.13 -13.56 2.95
N GLU A 279 6.18 -14.00 4.20
CA GLU A 279 6.91 -15.22 4.62
C GLU A 279 6.34 -16.48 3.97
N VAL A 280 5.03 -16.53 3.74
CA VAL A 280 4.36 -17.62 3.02
C VAL A 280 4.31 -17.39 1.51
N SER A 281 5.08 -16.43 0.99
CA SER A 281 5.16 -16.08 -0.44
C SER A 281 3.83 -15.69 -1.09
N GLU A 282 2.85 -15.27 -0.28
CA GLU A 282 1.57 -14.78 -0.80
C GLU A 282 1.62 -13.28 -1.13
N LYS A 283 0.72 -12.86 -2.02
CA LYS A 283 0.48 -11.46 -2.34
C LYS A 283 -0.81 -11.01 -1.66
N MET A 284 -0.75 -9.85 -1.00
CA MET A 284 -1.91 -9.11 -0.55
C MET A 284 -2.72 -8.61 -1.76
N PRO A 285 -4.03 -8.36 -1.58
CA PRO A 285 -4.84 -7.71 -2.60
C PRO A 285 -4.22 -6.40 -3.10
N GLN A 286 -4.59 -5.95 -4.29
CA GLN A 286 -4.14 -4.65 -4.81
C GLN A 286 -4.53 -3.50 -3.86
N LYS A 287 -3.65 -2.49 -3.74
CA LYS A 287 -3.90 -1.28 -2.93
C LYS A 287 -4.17 -1.61 -1.46
N SER A 288 -3.37 -2.53 -0.92
CA SER A 288 -3.44 -2.91 0.50
C SER A 288 -2.61 -1.98 1.38
N THR A 289 -1.53 -1.42 0.83
CA THR A 289 -0.55 -0.64 1.58
C THR A 289 -0.22 0.67 0.88
N TYR A 290 -0.12 1.74 1.66
CA TYR A 290 0.44 3.01 1.20
C TYR A 290 1.60 3.43 2.09
N PHE A 291 2.81 3.04 1.71
CA PHE A 291 4.03 3.51 2.38
C PHE A 291 4.25 4.99 2.14
N TYR A 292 4.50 5.72 3.23
CA TYR A 292 4.70 7.17 3.25
C TYR A 292 5.92 7.53 4.13
N PRO A 293 6.71 8.56 3.78
CA PRO A 293 6.60 9.38 2.57
C PRO A 293 6.94 8.60 1.29
N LYS A 294 6.45 9.08 0.14
CA LYS A 294 6.82 8.51 -1.16
C LYS A 294 8.16 9.08 -1.62
N MET A 295 9.00 8.22 -2.18
CA MET A 295 10.26 8.65 -2.78
C MET A 295 10.00 9.52 -4.03
N TYR A 296 10.66 10.67 -4.09
CA TYR A 296 10.57 11.58 -5.23
C TYR A 296 11.10 10.90 -6.50
N THR A 297 10.24 10.77 -7.50
CA THR A 297 10.61 10.10 -8.77
C THR A 297 11.44 11.03 -9.63
N GLY A 298 12.49 10.49 -10.27
CA GLY A 298 13.37 11.28 -11.13
C GLY A 298 14.50 12.01 -10.41
N LEU A 299 14.56 11.98 -9.07
CA LEU A 299 15.69 12.53 -8.30
C LEU A 299 17.03 11.88 -8.68
N THR A 300 16.99 10.57 -8.93
CA THR A 300 18.10 9.80 -9.48
C THR A 300 17.62 9.02 -10.70
N ILE A 301 18.48 8.95 -11.72
CA ILE A 301 18.23 8.21 -12.95
C ILE A 301 19.42 7.29 -13.20
N ARG A 302 19.17 5.99 -13.34
CA ARG A 302 20.21 5.02 -13.71
C ARG A 302 20.17 4.77 -15.20
N VAL A 303 21.16 5.27 -15.92
CA VAL A 303 21.33 5.00 -17.36
C VAL A 303 22.00 3.63 -17.56
N MET A 304 21.52 2.86 -18.53
CA MET A 304 22.03 1.53 -18.91
C MET A 304 22.61 1.53 -20.33
N LYS A 305 22.78 2.72 -20.91
CA LYS A 305 23.57 2.96 -22.12
C LYS A 305 25.06 2.99 -21.78
N ASP A 306 25.89 2.74 -22.79
CA ASP A 306 27.32 3.02 -22.75
C ASP A 306 27.63 4.51 -22.85
#